data_AF-A0A7S2D085-F1
#
_entry.id   AF-A0A7S2D085-F1
#
_cell.length_a   1.000
_cell.length_b   1.000
_cell.length_c   1.000
_cell.angle_alpha   90.00
_cell.angle_beta   90.00
_cell.angle_gamma   90.00
#
_symmetry.space_group_name_H-M   'P 1'
#
loop_
_entity.id
_entity.type
_entity.pdbx_description
1 polymer ?
#
loop_
_entity_poly.entity_id
_entity_poly.type
_entity_poly.pdbx_seq_one_letter_code
_entity_poly.pdbx_strand_id
1 'polypeptide(L)'
;RCTVSKDGPNLGRSFFGCQSRLCKFFQWADQEERAAAAQGPPCYCDVPSQQGIAQKEGPNKDRQYCSCARRVCNFFQWADEEPQAIVRGLPCHCGIKSVQATVKKDGPNKDRKFFICPRKVCDYFQWAGEDPQPSKPGPHPCPVCGAPTVQR
;
A
#
# COMPACT_ATOMS: atom_id res chain seq x y z
N ARG A 1 -12.69 -24.39 -22.46
CA ARG A 1 -11.26 -24.08 -22.31
C ARG A 1 -10.56 -24.60 -23.56
N CYS A 2 -9.79 -23.76 -24.24
CA CYS A 2 -9.07 -24.06 -25.48
C CYS A 2 -7.58 -23.80 -25.27
N THR A 3 -6.71 -24.37 -26.11
CA THR A 3 -5.25 -24.15 -26.05
C THR A 3 -4.76 -23.65 -27.39
N VAL A 4 -3.83 -22.70 -27.39
CA VAL A 4 -3.20 -22.21 -28.62
C VAL A 4 -2.36 -23.31 -29.23
N SER A 5 -2.71 -23.71 -30.45
CA SER A 5 -1.98 -24.71 -31.26
C SER A 5 -1.10 -24.09 -32.33
N LYS A 6 -1.18 -22.77 -32.53
CA LYS A 6 -0.37 -22.05 -33.52
C LYS A 6 1.03 -21.79 -32.98
N ASP A 7 2.05 -22.07 -33.78
CA ASP A 7 3.44 -21.72 -33.50
C ASP A 7 3.61 -20.23 -33.16
N GLY A 8 4.34 -19.97 -32.07
CA GLY A 8 4.64 -18.64 -31.56
C GLY A 8 4.79 -18.58 -30.04
N PRO A 9 5.01 -17.37 -29.46
CA PRO A 9 5.30 -17.19 -28.03
C PRO A 9 4.21 -17.67 -27.07
N ASN A 10 3.00 -17.92 -27.57
CA ASN A 10 1.85 -18.37 -26.79
C ASN A 10 1.48 -19.83 -27.06
N LEU A 11 2.28 -20.58 -27.84
CA LEU A 11 2.02 -22.00 -28.13
C LEU A 11 1.85 -22.79 -26.82
N GLY A 12 0.78 -23.57 -26.73
CA GLY A 12 0.45 -24.34 -25.53
C GLY A 12 -0.25 -23.56 -24.42
N ARG A 13 -0.45 -22.23 -24.56
CA ARG A 13 -1.17 -21.43 -23.56
C ARG A 13 -2.69 -21.61 -23.67
N SER A 14 -3.36 -21.80 -22.53
CA SER A 14 -4.81 -22.01 -22.44
C SER A 14 -5.62 -20.71 -22.43
N PHE A 15 -6.80 -20.67 -23.03
CA PHE A 15 -7.74 -19.55 -23.04
C PHE A 15 -9.22 -19.99 -22.99
N PHE A 16 -10.10 -19.05 -22.64
CA PHE A 16 -11.55 -19.12 -22.77
C PHE A 16 -11.99 -18.24 -23.95
N GLY A 17 -12.90 -18.76 -24.76
CA GLY A 17 -13.49 -18.04 -25.89
C GLY A 17 -14.99 -18.34 -25.98
N CYS A 18 -15.74 -17.45 -26.62
CA CYS A 18 -17.17 -17.64 -26.80
C CYS A 18 -17.45 -18.81 -27.75
N GLN A 19 -18.21 -19.81 -27.30
CA GLN A 19 -18.57 -20.96 -28.12
C GLN A 19 -19.53 -20.60 -29.27
N SER A 20 -20.42 -19.63 -29.06
CA SER A 20 -21.42 -19.25 -30.07
C SER A 20 -20.84 -18.45 -31.24
N ARG A 21 -19.61 -17.92 -31.12
CA ARG A 21 -18.95 -16.99 -32.07
C ARG A 21 -19.75 -15.71 -32.38
N LEU A 22 -20.86 -15.47 -31.69
CA LEU A 22 -21.67 -14.25 -31.82
C LEU A 22 -21.00 -13.05 -31.14
N CYS A 23 -19.98 -13.27 -30.33
CA CYS A 23 -19.14 -12.23 -29.77
C CYS A 23 -17.65 -12.60 -29.84
N LYS A 24 -16.80 -11.59 -29.71
CA LYS A 24 -15.33 -11.72 -29.72
C LYS A 24 -14.75 -11.92 -28.32
N PHE A 25 -15.52 -12.48 -27.39
CA PHE A 25 -15.03 -12.73 -26.03
C PHE A 25 -13.81 -13.66 -26.06
N PHE A 26 -12.76 -13.22 -25.37
CA PHE A 26 -11.48 -13.90 -25.25
C PHE A 26 -10.86 -13.55 -23.90
N GLN A 27 -10.40 -14.56 -23.16
CA GLN A 27 -9.71 -14.40 -21.88
C GLN A 27 -8.66 -15.49 -21.72
N TRP A 28 -7.43 -15.16 -21.32
CA TRP A 28 -6.44 -16.20 -21.04
C TRP A 28 -6.81 -16.97 -19.77
N ALA A 29 -6.65 -18.30 -19.78
CA ALA A 29 -7.06 -19.13 -18.66
C ALA A 29 -6.19 -18.95 -17.41
N ASP A 30 -4.94 -18.49 -17.59
CA ASP A 30 -3.99 -18.18 -16.52
C ASP A 30 -4.14 -16.75 -15.98
N GLN A 31 -5.10 -15.96 -16.50
CA GLN A 31 -5.21 -14.54 -16.18
C GLN A 31 -5.58 -14.31 -14.71
N GLU A 32 -6.44 -15.15 -14.14
CA GLU A 32 -6.83 -15.08 -12.73
C GLU A 32 -5.70 -15.49 -11.80
N GLU A 33 -4.96 -16.55 -12.15
CA GLU A 33 -3.79 -17.01 -11.41
C GLU A 33 -2.67 -15.95 -11.43
N ARG A 34 -2.44 -15.30 -12.58
CA ARG A 34 -1.50 -14.17 -12.69
C ARG A 34 -1.97 -12.94 -11.92
N ALA A 35 -3.28 -12.66 -11.91
CA ALA A 35 -3.85 -11.57 -11.13
C ALA A 35 -3.80 -11.85 -9.61
N ALA A 36 -3.93 -13.10 -9.20
CA ALA A 36 -3.76 -13.53 -7.81
C ALA A 36 -2.28 -13.47 -7.39
N ALA A 37 -1.36 -13.95 -8.24
CA ALA A 37 0.08 -13.88 -7.99
C ALA A 37 0.60 -12.43 -7.88
N ALA A 38 -0.06 -11.48 -8.55
CA ALA A 38 0.26 -10.05 -8.48
C ALA A 38 -0.22 -9.35 -7.19
N GLN A 39 -1.00 -10.04 -6.35
CA GLN A 39 -1.51 -9.48 -5.09
C GLN A 39 -0.51 -9.69 -3.96
N GLY A 40 -0.17 -8.59 -3.29
CA GLY A 40 0.64 -8.61 -2.08
C GLY A 40 -0.22 -8.67 -0.81
N PRO A 41 0.41 -8.61 0.38
CA PRO A 41 -0.29 -8.57 1.66
C PRO A 41 -1.26 -7.39 1.74
N PRO A 42 -2.27 -7.42 2.63
CA PRO A 42 -3.21 -6.32 2.80
C PRO A 42 -2.48 -5.01 3.11
N CYS A 43 -2.82 -3.93 2.40
CA CYS A 43 -2.32 -2.59 2.70
C CYS A 43 -3.09 -1.96 3.88
N TYR A 44 -2.77 -0.72 4.27
CA TYR A 44 -3.48 -0.03 5.34
C TYR A 44 -4.97 0.24 5.07
N CYS A 45 -5.46 -0.02 3.85
CA CYS A 45 -6.88 0.03 3.52
C CYS A 45 -7.59 -1.34 3.65
N ASP A 46 -6.92 -2.36 4.20
CA ASP A 46 -7.44 -3.73 4.36
C ASP A 46 -7.85 -4.38 3.02
N VAL A 47 -7.12 -4.04 1.96
CA VAL A 47 -7.27 -4.64 0.63
C VAL A 47 -5.92 -5.12 0.13
N PRO A 48 -5.88 -6.15 -0.74
CA PRO A 48 -4.65 -6.64 -1.32
C PRO A 48 -3.82 -5.51 -1.93
N SER A 49 -2.52 -5.48 -1.61
CA SER A 49 -1.60 -4.54 -2.22
C SER A 49 -1.26 -4.96 -3.65
N GLN A 50 -0.84 -3.99 -4.47
CA GLN A 50 -0.26 -4.30 -5.78
C GLN A 50 1.23 -4.56 -5.61
N GLN A 51 1.74 -5.57 -6.31
CA GLN A 51 3.19 -5.78 -6.46
C GLN A 51 3.76 -4.87 -7.58
N GLY A 52 5.05 -4.57 -7.49
CA GLY A 52 5.80 -3.79 -8.46
C GLY A 52 7.30 -4.05 -8.35
N ILE A 53 8.06 -3.60 -9.34
CA ILE A 53 9.52 -3.71 -9.36
C ILE A 53 10.12 -2.31 -9.38
N ALA A 54 11.09 -2.04 -8.52
CA ALA A 54 11.76 -0.76 -8.43
C ALA A 54 12.58 -0.51 -9.72
N GLN A 55 12.11 0.42 -10.55
CA GLN A 55 12.76 0.75 -11.83
C GLN A 55 13.84 1.83 -11.69
N LYS A 56 13.83 2.57 -10.57
CA LYS A 56 14.75 3.68 -10.35
C LYS A 56 16.17 3.14 -10.16
N GLU A 57 17.13 3.71 -10.89
CA GLU A 57 18.54 3.39 -10.71
C GLU A 57 18.99 3.66 -9.27
N GLY A 58 19.78 2.73 -8.73
CA GLY A 58 20.27 2.75 -7.36
C GLY A 58 20.30 1.35 -6.73
N PRO A 59 20.62 1.25 -5.43
CA PRO A 59 20.81 -0.03 -4.73
C PRO A 59 19.59 -0.95 -4.73
N ASN A 60 18.40 -0.40 -4.95
CA ASN A 60 17.14 -1.14 -4.93
C ASN A 60 16.59 -1.41 -6.33
N LYS A 61 17.35 -1.14 -7.42
CA LYS A 61 16.89 -1.41 -8.79
C LYS A 61 16.55 -2.90 -8.94
N ASP A 62 15.47 -3.18 -9.65
CA ASP A 62 14.93 -4.52 -9.92
C ASP A 62 14.43 -5.28 -8.67
N ARG A 63 14.40 -4.62 -7.49
CA ARG A 63 13.83 -5.20 -6.26
C ARG A 63 12.30 -5.11 -6.26
N GLN A 64 11.62 -6.18 -5.85
CA GLN A 64 10.16 -6.26 -5.80
C GLN A 64 9.59 -5.60 -4.54
N TYR A 65 8.51 -4.84 -4.69
CA TYR A 65 7.81 -4.19 -3.59
C TYR A 65 6.30 -4.33 -3.71
N CYS A 66 5.61 -4.21 -2.59
CA CYS A 66 4.17 -4.14 -2.47
C CYS A 66 3.76 -2.72 -2.07
N SER A 67 2.71 -2.18 -2.68
CA SER A 67 2.20 -0.84 -2.39
C SER A 67 0.67 -0.78 -2.50
N CYS A 68 0.06 0.27 -1.94
CA CYS A 68 -1.39 0.41 -1.99
C CYS A 68 -1.90 0.46 -3.46
N ALA A 69 -2.68 -0.55 -3.85
CA ALA A 69 -3.27 -0.63 -5.20
C ALA A 69 -4.19 0.56 -5.52
N ARG A 70 -4.86 1.11 -4.50
CA ARG A 70 -5.73 2.28 -4.65
C ARG A 70 -4.98 3.61 -4.56
N ARG A 71 -3.68 3.60 -4.23
CA ARG A 71 -2.87 4.82 -3.97
C ARG A 71 -3.46 5.76 -2.90
N VAL A 72 -4.32 5.24 -2.02
CA VAL A 72 -5.01 6.02 -0.98
C VAL A 72 -4.20 6.09 0.32
N CYS A 73 -3.49 5.02 0.67
CA CYS A 73 -2.62 4.98 1.84
C CYS A 73 -1.16 4.85 1.42
N ASN A 74 -0.26 5.21 2.33
CA ASN A 74 1.17 5.19 2.10
C ASN A 74 1.80 3.83 2.50
N PHE A 75 1.07 2.73 2.30
CA PHE A 75 1.59 1.38 2.53
C PHE A 75 2.69 1.07 1.52
N PHE A 76 3.81 0.56 2.04
CA PHE A 76 4.96 0.11 1.27
C PHE A 76 5.63 -1.02 2.04
N GLN A 77 5.97 -2.11 1.34
CA GLN A 77 6.74 -3.21 1.89
C GLN A 77 7.60 -3.84 0.79
N TRP A 78 8.84 -4.21 1.08
CA TRP A 78 9.64 -5.01 0.15
C TRP A 78 9.14 -6.45 0.13
N ALA A 79 9.01 -7.06 -1.06
CA ALA A 79 8.41 -8.38 -1.21
C ALA A 79 9.29 -9.52 -0.67
N ASP A 80 10.59 -9.28 -0.57
CA ASP A 80 11.60 -10.16 0.03
C ASP A 80 11.73 -10.01 1.56
N GLU A 81 11.05 -9.02 2.16
CA GLU A 81 11.02 -8.82 3.62
C GLU A 81 9.78 -9.47 4.24
N GLU A 82 9.96 -10.02 5.44
CA GLU A 82 8.87 -10.62 6.20
C GLU A 82 7.74 -9.59 6.47
N PRO A 83 6.46 -9.96 6.25
CA PRO A 83 5.33 -9.10 6.57
C PRO A 83 5.32 -8.62 8.02
N GLN A 84 5.47 -7.31 8.19
CA GLN A 84 5.23 -6.68 9.48
C GLN A 84 3.72 -6.65 9.74
N ALA A 85 3.30 -7.13 10.90
CA ALA A 85 1.90 -7.06 11.31
C ALA A 85 1.42 -5.60 11.33
N ILE A 86 0.33 -5.31 10.63
CA ILE A 86 -0.30 -3.99 10.64
C ILE A 86 -1.08 -3.84 11.94
N VAL A 87 -0.46 -3.19 12.93
CA VAL A 87 -1.14 -2.85 14.19
C VAL A 87 -1.92 -1.56 14.02
N ARG A 88 -3.21 -1.61 14.35
CA ARG A 88 -4.16 -0.48 14.25
C ARG A 88 -4.27 0.27 15.58
N GLY A 89 -4.36 1.59 15.51
CA GLY A 89 -4.62 2.45 16.66
C GLY A 89 -5.91 3.24 16.53
N LEU A 90 -6.03 4.31 17.31
CA LEU A 90 -7.17 5.22 17.28
C LEU A 90 -7.32 5.90 15.91
N PRO A 91 -8.54 6.34 15.55
CA PRO A 91 -8.75 7.13 14.34
C PRO A 91 -7.90 8.41 14.36
N CYS A 92 -7.22 8.69 13.25
CA CYS A 92 -6.56 9.98 13.06
C CYS A 92 -7.57 11.08 12.74
N HIS A 93 -7.11 12.33 12.56
CA HIS A 93 -7.96 13.47 12.18
C HIS A 93 -8.70 13.29 10.82
N CYS A 94 -8.33 12.30 10.01
CA CYS A 94 -9.05 11.94 8.79
C CYS A 94 -10.20 10.92 9.02
N GLY A 95 -10.42 10.48 10.27
CA GLY A 95 -11.39 9.44 10.61
C GLY A 95 -10.95 8.01 10.28
N ILE A 96 -9.67 7.80 9.97
CA ILE A 96 -9.13 6.49 9.58
C ILE A 96 -8.29 5.93 10.71
N LYS A 97 -8.42 4.63 11.02
CA LYS A 97 -7.59 3.95 12.03
C LYS A 97 -6.10 4.20 11.73
N SER A 98 -5.40 4.75 12.71
CA SER A 98 -3.96 4.98 12.63
C SER A 98 -3.20 3.65 12.53
N VAL A 99 -1.96 3.72 12.06
CA VAL A 99 -1.09 2.55 11.88
C VAL A 99 0.16 2.70 12.71
N GLN A 100 0.60 1.60 13.33
CA GLN A 100 1.82 1.59 14.12
C GLN A 100 3.05 1.60 13.21
N ALA A 101 4.06 2.37 13.61
CA ALA A 101 5.39 2.40 13.05
C ALA A 101 6.42 2.38 14.19
N THR A 102 7.66 1.99 13.86
CA THR A 102 8.77 1.94 14.80
C THR A 102 9.84 2.94 14.39
N VAL A 103 10.40 3.66 15.36
CA VAL A 103 11.49 4.61 15.11
C VAL A 103 12.75 3.81 14.74
N LYS A 104 13.10 3.80 13.45
CA LYS A 104 14.34 3.16 12.96
C LYS A 104 15.57 4.07 13.07
N LYS A 105 15.37 5.38 13.28
CA LYS A 105 16.46 6.35 13.37
C LYS A 105 17.18 6.20 14.71
N ASP A 106 18.50 6.21 14.68
CA ASP A 106 19.31 6.21 15.91
C ASP A 106 19.03 7.46 16.75
N GLY A 107 18.94 7.25 18.07
CA GLY A 107 18.67 8.28 19.06
C GLY A 107 17.96 7.74 20.29
N PRO A 108 17.58 8.61 21.25
CA PRO A 108 16.94 8.20 22.51
C PRO A 108 15.62 7.46 22.34
N ASN A 109 14.96 7.63 21.19
CA ASN A 109 13.67 7.04 20.87
C ASN A 109 13.78 5.84 19.91
N LYS A 110 14.99 5.33 19.63
CA LYS A 110 15.18 4.17 18.75
C LYS A 110 14.33 2.99 19.23
N ASP A 111 13.72 2.30 18.29
CA ASP A 111 12.85 1.14 18.53
C ASP A 111 11.55 1.43 19.30
N ARG A 112 11.28 2.71 19.67
CA ARG A 112 9.97 3.10 20.21
C ARG A 112 8.90 3.03 19.12
N LYS A 113 7.73 2.52 19.50
CA LYS A 113 6.57 2.35 18.62
C LYS A 113 5.63 3.55 18.75
N PHE A 114 5.05 4.00 17.66
CA PHE A 114 4.13 5.13 17.59
C PHE A 114 3.06 4.89 16.53
N PHE A 115 1.94 5.62 16.59
CA PHE A 115 0.83 5.56 15.65
C PHE A 115 0.77 6.83 14.81
N ILE A 116 0.57 6.68 13.51
CA ILE A 116 0.45 7.78 12.55
C ILE A 116 -0.74 7.64 11.61
N CYS A 117 -1.08 8.74 10.95
CA CYS A 117 -2.01 8.73 9.83
C CYS A 117 -1.48 7.85 8.67
N PRO A 118 -2.23 6.82 8.22
CA PRO A 118 -1.79 5.95 7.13
C PRO A 118 -1.70 6.64 5.78
N ARG A 119 -2.37 7.79 5.61
CA ARG A 119 -2.27 8.63 4.41
C ARG A 119 -1.16 9.68 4.50
N LYS A 120 -0.63 9.93 5.71
CA LYS A 120 0.29 11.05 6.00
C LYS A 120 -0.24 12.44 5.57
N VAL A 121 -1.56 12.60 5.55
CA VAL A 121 -2.23 13.88 5.19
C VAL A 121 -2.48 14.76 6.40
N CYS A 122 -2.68 14.16 7.58
CA CYS A 122 -2.74 14.89 8.85
C CYS A 122 -1.52 14.58 9.72
N ASP A 123 -1.30 15.43 10.69
CA ASP A 123 -0.23 15.44 11.68
C ASP A 123 -0.48 14.52 12.88
N TYR A 124 -1.47 13.62 12.80
CA TYR A 124 -1.76 12.68 13.87
C TYR A 124 -0.54 11.85 14.25
N PHE A 125 -0.19 11.90 15.54
CA PHE A 125 0.91 11.18 16.15
C PHE A 125 0.54 10.78 17.58
N GLN A 126 0.83 9.53 17.96
CA GLN A 126 0.67 9.06 19.33
C GLN A 126 1.70 7.99 19.66
N TRP A 127 2.38 8.07 20.80
CA TRP A 127 3.25 6.97 21.25
C TRP A 127 2.43 5.73 21.61
N ALA A 128 2.93 4.54 21.27
CA ALA A 128 2.28 3.31 21.65
C ALA A 128 2.46 3.07 23.16
N GLY A 129 1.38 2.70 23.85
CA GLY A 129 1.37 2.47 25.29
C GLY A 129 1.25 3.73 26.15
N GLU A 130 1.19 4.92 25.54
CA GLU A 130 0.85 6.17 26.23
C GLU A 130 -0.62 6.51 26.00
N ASP A 131 -1.27 7.03 27.05
CA ASP A 131 -2.64 7.53 26.94
C ASP A 131 -2.71 8.64 25.88
N PRO A 132 -3.84 8.75 25.15
CA PRO A 132 -4.03 9.78 24.14
C PRO A 132 -3.80 11.15 24.76
N GLN A 133 -2.66 11.75 24.44
CA GLN A 133 -2.42 13.12 24.86
C GLN A 133 -3.42 14.01 24.13
N PRO A 134 -4.05 14.99 24.79
CA PRO A 134 -4.81 16.00 24.09
C PRO A 134 -3.89 16.60 23.04
N SER A 135 -4.25 16.44 21.76
CA SER A 135 -3.44 16.91 20.65
C SER A 135 -3.10 18.38 20.93
N LYS A 136 -1.82 18.69 21.11
CA LYS A 136 -1.40 20.10 20.99
C LYS A 136 -1.83 20.50 19.60
N PRO A 137 -2.72 21.52 19.44
CA PRO A 137 -3.09 21.95 18.10
C PRO A 137 -1.79 22.34 17.39
N GLY A 138 -1.41 21.53 16.40
CA GLY A 138 -0.32 21.90 15.51
C GLY A 138 -0.66 23.20 14.81
N PRO A 139 0.33 23.86 14.18
CA PRO A 139 0.09 24.95 13.24
C PRO A 139 -0.96 24.51 12.22
N HIS A 140 -2.20 24.94 12.39
CA HIS A 140 -3.26 24.74 11.42
C HIS A 140 -3.04 25.77 10.31
N PRO A 141 -3.00 25.37 9.03
CA PRO A 141 -2.87 26.34 7.95
C PRO A 141 -4.05 27.31 8.00
N CYS A 142 -3.78 28.60 7.85
CA CYS A 142 -4.80 29.64 7.82
C CYS A 142 -5.86 29.30 6.75
N PRO A 143 -7.16 29.29 7.06
CA PRO A 143 -8.20 28.94 6.10
C PRO A 143 -8.34 29.97 4.96
N VAL A 144 -7.70 31.14 5.09
CA VAL A 144 -7.73 32.21 4.09
C VAL A 144 -6.51 32.18 3.17
N CYS A 145 -5.32 31.90 3.70
CA CYS A 145 -4.06 32.01 2.93
C CYS A 145 -3.14 30.79 2.97
N GLY A 146 -3.49 29.75 3.74
CA GLY A 146 -2.69 28.51 3.85
C GLY A 146 -1.38 28.64 4.64
N ALA A 147 -1.06 29.82 5.17
CA ALA A 147 0.16 30.04 5.96
C ALA A 147 0.10 29.28 7.30
N PRO A 148 1.23 28.75 7.82
CA PRO A 148 1.28 28.08 9.11
C PRO A 148 0.91 29.05 10.26
N THR A 149 -0.01 28.66 11.13
CA THR A 149 -0.34 29.44 12.33
C THR A 149 0.70 29.22 13.42
N VAL A 150 1.18 30.29 14.02
CA VAL A 150 2.08 30.24 15.18
C VAL A 150 1.29 30.72 16.40
N GLN A 151 1.26 29.92 17.47
CA GLN A 151 0.77 30.39 18.77
C GLN A 151 1.76 31.44 19.30
N ARG A 152 1.30 32.66 19.53
CA ARG A 152 2.03 33.68 20.30
C ARG A 152 1.84 33.45 21.79
#